data_AF-A0A3N5YUI9-F1
#
_entry.id   AF-A0A3N5YUI9-F1
#
_cell.length_a   1.000
_cell.length_b   1.000
_cell.length_c   1.000
_cell.angle_alpha   90.00
_cell.angle_beta   90.00
_cell.angle_gamma   90.00
#
_symmetry.space_group_name_H-M   'P 1'
#
loop_
_entity.id
_entity.type
_entity.pdbx_description
1 polymer ?
#
loop_
_entity_poly.entity_id
_entity_poly.type
_entity_poly.pdbx_seq_one_letter_code
_entity_poly.pdbx_strand_id
1 'polypeptide(L)'
;MHISSVTLNADKYPVLDLYPFNLSIFQQTKRIDFDTPVTFFVGENGSGKSTLLRAICNKCGIHIWEESGGTRFKKSPYEDSFYQFIDVEWTAGMVKGSYFSSQIFHDFARYLDEWAHA
;
A
#
# COMPACT_ATOMS: atom_id res chain seq x y z
N MET A 1 12.71 3.07 16.02
CA MET A 1 11.32 3.55 15.94
C MET A 1 10.71 2.92 14.68
N HIS A 2 9.68 2.10 14.83
CA HIS A 2 9.03 1.39 13.72
C HIS A 2 7.53 1.32 13.95
N ILE A 3 6.79 0.94 12.90
CA ILE A 3 5.36 0.62 12.99
C ILE A 3 5.21 -0.65 13.83
N SER A 4 4.46 -0.59 14.92
CA SER A 4 4.17 -1.75 15.77
C SER A 4 2.91 -2.49 15.33
N SER A 5 1.93 -1.78 14.79
CA SER A 5 0.70 -2.40 14.30
C SER A 5 -0.01 -1.59 13.23
N VAL A 6 -0.83 -2.28 12.44
CA VAL A 6 -1.82 -1.68 11.55
C VAL A 6 -3.19 -2.25 11.91
N THR A 7 -4.16 -1.38 12.14
CA THR A 7 -5.56 -1.75 12.41
C THR A 7 -6.42 -1.41 11.20
N LEU A 8 -7.30 -2.33 10.79
CA LEU A 8 -8.24 -2.13 9.67
C LEU A 8 -9.63 -1.87 10.25
N ASN A 9 -10.19 -0.70 9.96
CA ASN A 9 -11.51 -0.30 10.47
C ASN A 9 -12.60 -0.73 9.47
N ALA A 10 -12.83 -2.03 9.35
CA ALA A 10 -13.80 -2.58 8.40
C ALA A 10 -15.24 -2.09 8.64
N ASP A 11 -15.57 -1.70 9.87
CA ASP A 11 -16.83 -1.07 10.26
C ASP A 11 -17.05 0.31 9.62
N LYS A 12 -15.98 0.97 9.15
CA LYS A 12 -16.01 2.30 8.53
C LYS A 12 -15.94 2.26 7.00
N TYR A 13 -15.86 1.08 6.39
CA TYR A 13 -15.77 0.97 4.93
C TYR A 13 -17.03 1.55 4.26
N PRO A 14 -16.88 2.38 3.21
CA PRO A 14 -18.01 3.03 2.56
C PRO A 14 -18.87 2.05 1.75
N VAL A 15 -18.27 0.97 1.27
CA VAL A 15 -18.88 -0.10 0.45
C VAL A 15 -18.17 -1.42 0.73
N LEU A 16 -18.85 -2.55 0.55
CA LEU A 16 -18.28 -3.90 0.80
C LEU A 16 -18.15 -4.74 -0.47
N ASP A 17 -18.70 -4.29 -1.60
CA ASP A 17 -18.74 -5.01 -2.88
C ASP A 17 -17.73 -4.46 -3.91
N LEU A 18 -17.07 -3.34 -3.61
CA LEU A 18 -16.03 -2.75 -4.45
C LEU A 18 -14.63 -2.89 -3.83
N TYR A 19 -13.64 -3.00 -4.70
CA TYR A 19 -12.24 -3.04 -4.32
C TYR A 19 -11.79 -1.72 -3.66
N PRO A 20 -10.93 -1.74 -2.63
CA PRO A 20 -10.34 -2.93 -2.01
C PRO A 20 -11.19 -3.57 -0.91
N PHE A 21 -12.30 -2.94 -0.52
CA PHE A 21 -13.12 -3.38 0.61
C PHE A 21 -13.82 -4.71 0.40
N ASN A 22 -14.00 -5.15 -0.85
CA ASN A 22 -14.55 -6.47 -1.19
C ASN A 22 -13.60 -7.65 -0.96
N LEU A 23 -12.33 -7.39 -0.65
CA LEU A 23 -11.40 -8.44 -0.28
C LEU A 23 -11.74 -8.93 1.13
N SER A 24 -12.11 -10.20 1.25
CA SER A 24 -12.45 -10.84 2.54
C SER A 24 -11.36 -10.66 3.58
N ILE A 25 -10.08 -10.72 3.17
CA ILE A 25 -8.94 -10.50 4.06
C ILE A 25 -8.97 -9.12 4.72
N PHE A 26 -9.44 -8.07 4.03
CA PHE A 26 -9.55 -6.72 4.60
C PHE A 26 -10.83 -6.51 5.42
N GLN A 27 -11.83 -7.38 5.29
CA GLN A 27 -13.03 -7.36 6.13
C GLN A 27 -12.83 -8.16 7.43
N GLN A 28 -12.09 -9.25 7.36
CA GLN A 28 -11.92 -10.20 8.47
C GLN A 28 -10.72 -9.86 9.36
N THR A 29 -9.66 -9.31 8.77
CA THR A 29 -8.46 -8.91 9.52
C THR A 29 -8.73 -7.63 10.28
N LYS A 30 -8.71 -7.67 11.60
CA LYS A 30 -8.87 -6.48 12.45
C LYS A 30 -7.56 -5.72 12.66
N ARG A 31 -6.47 -6.47 12.87
CA ARG A 31 -5.16 -5.94 13.25
C ARG A 31 -4.05 -6.83 12.72
N ILE A 32 -2.94 -6.22 12.37
CA ILE A 32 -1.69 -6.84 11.96
C ILE A 32 -0.62 -6.27 12.89
N ASP A 33 0.00 -7.13 13.70
CA ASP A 33 1.10 -6.76 14.58
C ASP A 33 2.45 -7.04 13.89
N PHE A 34 3.42 -6.15 14.11
CA PHE A 34 4.77 -6.23 13.56
C PHE A 34 5.78 -6.51 14.67
N ASP A 35 5.95 -7.79 14.97
CA ASP A 35 6.84 -8.22 16.06
C ASP A 35 8.33 -8.15 15.69
N THR A 36 8.63 -7.96 14.40
CA THR A 36 10.00 -7.91 13.89
C THR A 36 10.24 -6.74 12.94
N PRO A 37 11.47 -6.19 12.87
CA PRO A 37 11.79 -5.07 11.98
C PRO A 37 11.63 -5.37 10.48
N VAL A 38 11.64 -6.66 10.11
CA VAL A 38 11.53 -7.11 8.71
C VAL A 38 10.35 -8.05 8.59
N THR A 39 9.28 -7.58 7.95
CA THR A 39 8.03 -8.33 7.77
C THR A 39 7.75 -8.57 6.30
N PHE A 40 7.36 -9.81 5.96
CA PHE A 40 7.02 -10.21 4.61
C PHE A 40 5.51 -10.46 4.49
N PHE A 41 4.89 -9.84 3.48
CA PHE A 41 3.51 -10.16 3.08
C PHE A 41 3.54 -11.15 1.92
N VAL A 42 3.03 -12.36 2.13
CA VAL A 42 3.00 -13.43 1.13
C VAL A 42 1.56 -13.81 0.81
N GLY A 43 1.27 -14.14 -0.45
CA GLY A 43 -0.06 -14.54 -0.90
C GLY A 43 -0.21 -14.44 -2.41
N GLU A 44 -1.35 -14.89 -2.93
CA GLU A 44 -1.64 -14.93 -4.38
C GLU A 44 -1.73 -13.55 -5.04
N ASN A 45 -1.54 -13.51 -6.36
CA ASN A 45 -1.76 -12.28 -7.12
C ASN A 45 -3.21 -11.81 -6.99
N GLY A 46 -3.40 -10.52 -6.67
CA GLY A 46 -4.72 -9.95 -6.41
C GLY A 46 -5.17 -9.99 -4.95
N SER A 47 -4.42 -10.63 -4.04
CA SER A 47 -4.81 -10.73 -2.61
C SER A 47 -4.74 -9.42 -1.81
N GLY A 48 -4.35 -8.29 -2.42
CA GLY A 48 -4.31 -6.98 -1.77
C GLY A 48 -2.96 -6.57 -1.15
N LYS A 49 -1.89 -7.36 -1.30
CA LYS A 49 -0.56 -7.06 -0.70
C LYS A 49 -0.05 -5.65 -1.02
N SER A 50 0.06 -5.31 -2.30
CA SER A 50 0.54 -3.99 -2.74
C SER A 50 -0.40 -2.87 -2.29
N THR A 51 -1.70 -3.15 -2.22
CA THR A 51 -2.73 -2.22 -1.75
C THR A 51 -2.56 -1.88 -0.28
N LEU A 52 -2.32 -2.91 0.55
CA LEU A 52 -2.03 -2.72 1.98
C LEU A 52 -0.74 -1.92 2.16
N LEU A 53 0.34 -2.29 1.46
CA LEU A 53 1.62 -1.57 1.52
C LEU A 53 1.47 -0.10 1.13
N ARG A 54 0.73 0.19 0.05
CA ARG A 54 0.43 1.56 -0.39
C ARG A 54 -0.40 2.32 0.64
N ALA A 55 -1.43 1.68 1.20
CA ALA A 55 -2.27 2.29 2.22
C ALA A 55 -1.45 2.65 3.48
N ILE A 56 -0.56 1.75 3.93
CA ILE A 56 0.36 2.02 5.05
C ILE A 56 1.26 3.22 4.71
N CYS A 57 1.87 3.24 3.52
CA CYS A 57 2.73 4.35 3.09
C CYS A 57 1.97 5.68 3.07
N ASN A 58 0.78 5.73 2.46
CA ASN A 58 -0.06 6.92 2.41
C ASN A 58 -0.48 7.38 3.82
N LYS A 59 -0.87 6.46 4.72
CA LYS A 59 -1.22 6.78 6.12
C LYS A 59 -0.02 7.35 6.88
N CYS A 60 1.20 6.91 6.55
CA CYS A 60 2.44 7.41 7.14
C CYS A 60 3.01 8.65 6.45
N GLY A 61 2.33 9.20 5.43
CA GLY A 61 2.83 10.34 4.65
C GLY A 61 4.09 10.03 3.83
N ILE A 62 4.35 8.76 3.52
CA ILE A 62 5.45 8.34 2.65
C ILE A 62 5.03 8.60 1.19
N HIS A 63 5.79 9.42 0.49
CA HIS A 63 5.54 9.71 -0.91
C HIS A 63 5.81 8.48 -1.77
N ILE A 64 4.84 8.11 -2.61
CA ILE A 64 4.97 7.06 -3.62
C ILE A 64 5.15 7.73 -4.97
N TRP A 65 6.37 7.67 -5.49
CA TRP A 65 6.66 8.12 -6.84
C TRP A 65 6.11 7.08 -7.82
N GLU A 66 5.07 7.41 -8.55
CA GLU A 66 4.53 6.57 -9.62
C GLU A 66 3.96 7.47 -10.71
N GLU A 67 4.31 7.20 -11.96
CA GLU A 67 3.56 7.79 -13.07
C GLU A 67 2.18 7.12 -13.13
N SER A 68 1.14 7.93 -13.22
CA SER A 68 -0.23 7.46 -13.48
C SER A 68 -0.29 6.77 -14.84
N GLY A 69 0.09 5.49 -14.91
CA GLY A 69 0.47 4.86 -16.17
C GLY A 69 0.34 3.33 -16.17
N GLY A 70 -0.73 2.80 -15.59
CA GLY A 70 -1.14 1.42 -15.82
C GLY A 70 -2.56 1.40 -16.41
N THR A 71 -2.75 0.79 -17.58
CA THR A 71 -4.06 0.54 -18.20
C THR A 71 -4.83 -0.54 -17.44
N ARG A 72 -5.17 -0.30 -16.18
CA ARG A 72 -6.24 -1.09 -15.53
C ARG A 72 -7.56 -0.63 -16.11
N PHE A 73 -8.21 -1.53 -16.85
CA PHE A 73 -9.48 -1.30 -17.57
C PHE A 73 -10.61 -0.72 -16.70
N LYS A 74 -10.58 -0.97 -15.38
CA LYS A 74 -11.44 -0.33 -14.37
C LYS A 74 -10.65 -0.10 -13.08
N LYS A 75 -10.17 1.12 -12.85
CA LYS A 75 -9.62 1.51 -11.54
C LYS A 75 -10.78 1.73 -10.56
N SER A 76 -10.70 1.14 -9.37
CA SER A 76 -11.70 1.44 -8.33
C SER A 76 -11.52 2.87 -7.82
N PRO A 77 -12.59 3.64 -7.61
CA PRO A 77 -12.49 4.98 -7.03
C PRO A 77 -11.93 4.96 -5.59
N TYR A 78 -11.94 3.81 -4.91
CA TYR A 78 -11.52 3.67 -3.53
C TYR A 78 -10.09 3.13 -3.33
N GLU A 79 -9.39 2.76 -4.41
CA GLU A 79 -8.04 2.16 -4.29
C GLU A 79 -7.06 3.11 -3.61
N ASP A 80 -7.12 4.41 -3.93
CA ASP A 80 -6.22 5.42 -3.36
C ASP A 80 -6.70 5.95 -2.01
N SER A 81 -7.95 5.70 -1.61
CA SER A 81 -8.52 6.18 -0.33
C SER A 81 -8.51 5.13 0.78
N PHE A 82 -8.05 3.90 0.51
CA PHE A 82 -8.02 2.83 1.51
C PHE A 82 -7.25 3.20 2.78
N TYR A 83 -6.22 4.03 2.67
CA TYR A 83 -5.43 4.51 3.81
C TYR A 83 -6.27 5.26 4.85
N GLN A 84 -7.40 5.84 4.47
CA GLN A 84 -8.28 6.58 5.37
C GLN A 84 -8.98 5.66 6.38
N PHE A 85 -9.07 4.36 6.06
CA PHE A 85 -9.77 3.35 6.86
C PHE A 85 -8.82 2.43 7.65
N ILE A 86 -7.52 2.70 7.61
CA ILE A 86 -6.54 2.01 8.45
C ILE A 86 -5.96 2.97 9.48
N ASP A 87 -5.53 2.44 10.62
CA ASP A 87 -4.73 3.15 11.61
C ASP A 87 -3.38 2.48 11.79
N VAL A 88 -2.35 3.29 12.03
CA VAL A 88 -0.96 2.85 12.15
C VAL A 88 -0.45 3.26 13.53
N GLU A 89 0.04 2.30 14.28
CA GLU A 89 0.65 2.51 15.58
C GLU A 89 2.18 2.47 15.47
N TRP A 90 2.86 3.34 16.21
CA TRP A 90 4.32 3.44 16.20
C TRP A 90 4.88 3.23 17.60
N THR A 91 6.04 2.57 17.70
CA THR A 91 6.66 2.27 19.00
C THR A 91 7.16 3.49 19.76
N ALA A 92 7.58 4.56 19.07
CA ALA A 92 8.20 5.73 19.71
C ALA A 92 7.99 7.05 18.94
N GLY A 93 7.07 7.08 17.98
CA GLY A 93 6.80 8.22 17.09
C GLY A 93 6.90 7.86 15.59
N MET A 94 6.63 8.81 14.72
CA MET A 94 6.74 8.63 13.27
C MET A 94 8.15 9.01 12.78
N VAL A 95 8.74 8.18 11.92
CA VAL A 95 9.95 8.52 11.16
C VAL A 95 9.66 8.54 9.66
N LYS A 96 10.45 9.30 8.91
CA LYS A 96 10.39 9.30 7.44
C LYS A 96 10.75 7.91 6.91
N GLY A 97 10.00 7.44 5.92
CA GLY A 97 10.25 6.20 5.20
C GLY A 97 10.30 6.41 3.69
N SER A 98 10.50 5.32 2.96
CA SER A 98 10.53 5.27 1.50
C SER A 98 9.72 4.09 1.00
N TYR A 99 9.11 4.25 -0.18
CA TYR A 99 8.44 3.17 -0.89
C TYR A 99 9.27 2.77 -2.11
N PHE A 100 9.51 1.47 -2.26
CA PHE A 100 10.20 0.90 -3.41
C PHE A 100 9.38 -0.24 -3.98
N SER A 101 9.17 -0.23 -5.30
CA SER A 101 8.43 -1.26 -6.01
C SER A 101 9.16 -1.66 -7.29
N SER A 102 8.85 -2.85 -7.81
CA SER A 102 9.36 -3.29 -9.10
C SER A 102 8.96 -2.36 -10.25
N GLN A 103 7.80 -1.71 -10.16
CA GLN A 103 7.34 -0.75 -11.17
C GLN A 103 8.24 0.49 -11.17
N ILE A 104 8.52 1.05 -9.99
CA ILE A 104 9.44 2.20 -9.86
C ILE A 104 10.81 1.86 -10.44
N PHE A 105 11.31 0.66 -10.15
CA PHE A 105 12.58 0.20 -10.68
C PHE A 105 12.57 0.08 -12.21
N HIS A 106 11.48 -0.45 -12.78
CA HIS A 106 11.30 -0.55 -14.23
C HIS A 106 11.25 0.83 -14.89
N ASP A 107 10.50 1.78 -14.33
CA ASP A 107 10.39 3.14 -14.86
C ASP A 107 11.73 3.86 -14.82
N PHE A 108 12.47 3.71 -13.72
CA PHE A 108 13.83 4.24 -13.60
C PHE A 108 14.78 3.68 -14.66
N ALA A 109 14.77 2.36 -14.87
CA ALA A 109 15.60 1.73 -15.89
C ALA A 109 15.25 2.23 -17.30
N ARG A 110 13.96 2.38 -17.61
CA ARG A 110 13.49 2.95 -18.88
C ARG A 110 14.02 4.37 -19.11
N TYR A 111 13.97 5.25 -18.11
CA TYR A 111 14.50 6.62 -18.27
C TYR A 111 16.00 6.64 -18.48
N LEU A 112 16.76 5.76 -17.82
CA LEU A 112 18.19 5.65 -18.05
C LEU A 112 18.51 5.26 -19.50
N ASP A 113 17.77 4.30 -20.05
CA ASP A 113 17.92 3.89 -21.46
C ASP A 113 17.55 5.04 -22.42
N GLU A 114 16.44 5.74 -22.16
CA GLU A 114 16.01 6.90 -22.97
C GLU A 114 17.08 8.01 -22.98
N TRP A 115 17.69 8.32 -21.84
CA TRP A 115 18.76 9.33 -21.75
C TRP A 115 20.08 8.88 -22.37
N ALA A 116 20.40 7.60 -22.32
CA ALA A 116 21.61 7.06 -22.95
C ALA A 116 21.53 7.09 -24.49
N HIS A 117 20.32 7.17 -25.05
CA HIS A 117 20.06 7.24 -26.48
C HIS A 117 19.70 8.65 -27.01
N ALA A 118 19.70 9.66 -26.13
CA ALA A 118 19.50 11.07 -26.45
C ALA A 118 20.83 11.82 -26.60
#